data_AF-A0AAP0QIN8-F1
#
_entry.id   AF-A0AAP0QIN8-F1
#
_cell.length_a   1.000
_cell.length_b   1.000
_cell.length_c   1.000
_cell.angle_alpha   90.00
_cell.angle_beta   90.00
_cell.angle_gamma   90.00
#
_symmetry.space_group_name_H-M   'P 1'
#
loop_
_entity.id
_entity.type
_entity.pdbx_description
1 polymer ?
#
loop_
_entity_poly.entity_id
_entity_poly.type
_entity_poly.pdbx_seq_one_letter_code
_entity_poly.pdbx_strand_id
1 'polypeptide(L)' 'MGREKRAGTRNKDESAFSRAVSAVFAFVRLAEFEILFFLFLVITFIVFKDLISRPEYNQILVKKPGGVDLWPY' A
#
# COMPACT_ATOMS: atom_id res chain seq x y z
N MET A 1 -24.79 -40.98 41.51
CA MET A 1 -24.49 -39.56 41.24
C MET A 1 -23.14 -39.49 40.51
N GLY A 2 -23.14 -39.74 39.19
CA GLY A 2 -21.91 -39.76 38.38
C GLY A 2 -21.88 -38.51 37.51
N ARG A 3 -20.98 -37.56 37.81
CA ARG A 3 -20.80 -36.34 37.01
C ARG A 3 -20.14 -36.72 35.69
N GLU A 4 -20.87 -36.53 34.60
CA GLU A 4 -20.35 -36.54 33.24
C GLU A 4 -19.15 -35.61 33.13
N LYS A 5 -17.95 -36.18 33.03
CA LYS A 5 -16.79 -35.46 32.49
C LYS A 5 -16.98 -35.38 30.98
N ARG A 6 -17.68 -34.35 30.50
CA ARG A 6 -17.73 -34.02 29.08
C ARG A 6 -16.36 -33.50 28.65
N ALA A 7 -15.57 -34.42 28.11
CA ALA A 7 -14.34 -34.12 27.40
C ALA A 7 -14.67 -33.37 26.10
N GLY A 8 -14.80 -32.05 26.19
CA GLY A 8 -14.90 -31.15 25.04
C GLY A 8 -13.54 -30.60 24.64
N THR A 9 -12.63 -31.47 24.17
CA THR A 9 -11.25 -31.09 23.78
C THR A 9 -10.99 -31.34 22.29
N ARG A 10 -11.99 -31.12 21.41
CA ARG A 10 -11.83 -31.29 19.95
C ARG A 10 -12.24 -30.08 19.10
N ASN A 11 -12.60 -28.95 19.73
CA ASN A 11 -13.08 -27.76 19.01
C ASN A 11 -12.37 -26.46 19.43
N LYS A 12 -11.20 -26.57 20.08
CA LYS A 12 -10.44 -25.41 20.55
C LYS A 12 -9.56 -24.84 19.43
N ASP A 13 -8.95 -25.72 18.63
CA ASP A 13 -8.06 -25.32 17.53
C ASP A 13 -8.82 -24.69 16.35
N GLU A 14 -10.00 -25.21 15.98
CA GLU A 14 -10.88 -24.58 14.98
C GLU A 14 -11.33 -23.18 15.44
N SER A 15 -11.67 -23.03 16.73
CA SER A 15 -12.02 -21.72 17.30
C SER A 15 -10.84 -20.76 17.33
N ALA A 16 -9.62 -21.24 17.57
CA ALA A 16 -8.42 -20.41 17.64
C ALA A 16 -7.99 -19.96 16.24
N PHE A 17 -8.03 -20.87 15.26
CA PHE A 17 -7.70 -20.58 13.87
C PHE A 17 -8.68 -19.60 13.24
N SER A 18 -9.99 -19.83 13.38
CA SER A 18 -11.03 -18.92 12.88
C SER A 18 -10.93 -17.53 13.52
N ARG A 19 -10.62 -17.46 14.82
CA ARG A 19 -10.46 -16.19 15.54
C ARG A 19 -9.20 -15.45 15.12
N ALA A 20 -8.12 -16.16 14.80
CA ALA A 20 -6.91 -15.58 14.23
C ALA A 20 -7.16 -15.00 12.83
N VAL A 21 -7.85 -15.75 11.96
CA VAL A 21 -8.22 -15.26 10.61
C VAL A 21 -9.13 -14.02 10.70
N SER A 22 -10.09 -14.02 11.61
CA SER A 22 -10.97 -12.87 11.86
C SER A 22 -10.19 -11.64 12.35
N ALA A 23 -9.16 -11.85 13.18
CA ALA A 23 -8.30 -10.78 13.67
C ALA A 23 -7.40 -10.20 12.56
N VAL A 24 -6.88 -11.04 11.67
CA VAL A 24 -6.12 -10.59 10.49
C VAL A 24 -7.02 -9.76 9.56
N PHE A 25 -8.25 -10.20 9.30
CA PHE A 25 -9.20 -9.42 8.51
C PHE A 25 -9.52 -8.06 9.13
N ALA A 26 -9.73 -8.01 10.46
CA ALA A 26 -9.98 -6.77 11.17
C ALA A 26 -8.75 -5.84 11.13
N PHE A 27 -7.54 -6.39 11.26
CA PHE A 27 -6.29 -5.65 11.17
C PHE A 27 -6.04 -5.09 9.77
N VAL A 28 -6.21 -5.90 8.72
CA VAL A 28 -6.08 -5.46 7.33
C VAL A 28 -7.12 -4.39 6.99
N ARG A 29 -8.35 -4.51 7.51
CA ARG A 29 -9.39 -3.49 7.33
C ARG A 29 -9.09 -2.19 8.08
N LEU A 30 -8.43 -2.26 9.23
CA LEU A 30 -7.93 -1.08 9.95
C LEU A 30 -6.76 -0.42 9.22
N ALA A 31 -5.80 -1.23 8.77
CA ALA A 31 -4.59 -0.81 8.08
C ALA A 31 -4.80 -0.59 6.56
N GLU A 32 -6.03 -0.73 6.07
CA GLU A 32 -6.39 -0.60 4.65
C GLU A 32 -5.87 0.73 4.09
N PHE A 33 -6.12 1.80 4.84
CA PHE A 33 -5.72 3.13 4.43
C PHE A 33 -4.20 3.31 4.42
N GLU A 34 -3.47 2.85 5.44
CA GLU A 34 -2.00 2.93 5.44
C GLU A 34 -1.39 2.11 4.29
N ILE A 35 -1.83 0.87 4.10
CA ILE A 35 -1.26 0.00 3.07
C ILE A 35 -1.50 0.61 1.69
N LEU A 36 -2.71 1.08 1.40
CA LEU A 36 -3.02 1.76 0.14
C LEU A 36 -2.22 3.05 -0.02
N PHE A 37 -2.03 3.82 1.06
CA PHE A 37 -1.25 5.05 1.04
C PHE A 37 0.23 4.78 0.72
N PHE A 38 0.86 3.79 1.37
CA PHE A 38 2.24 3.41 1.07
C PHE A 38 2.38 2.81 -0.33
N LEU A 39 1.46 1.94 -0.74
CA LEU A 39 1.43 1.42 -2.12
C LEU A 39 1.31 2.54 -3.14
N PHE A 40 0.42 3.49 -2.89
CA PHE A 40 0.24 4.68 -3.72
C PHE A 40 1.53 5.49 -3.81
N LEU A 41 2.16 5.81 -2.67
CA LEU A 41 3.43 6.53 -2.66
C LEU A 41 4.53 5.81 -3.44
N VAL A 42 4.66 4.49 -3.28
CA VAL A 42 5.67 3.69 -3.99
C VAL A 42 5.41 3.68 -5.50
N ILE A 43 4.17 3.42 -5.92
CA ILE A 43 3.80 3.40 -7.35
C ILE A 43 4.04 4.78 -7.95
N THR A 44 3.53 5.83 -7.31
CA THR A 44 3.70 7.21 -7.74
C THR A 44 5.17 7.62 -7.79
N PHE A 45 5.99 7.23 -6.81
CA PHE A 45 7.44 7.46 -6.82
C PHE A 45 8.12 6.78 -8.02
N ILE A 46 7.79 5.52 -8.31
CA ILE A 46 8.34 4.79 -9.46
C ILE A 46 7.94 5.48 -10.77
N VAL A 47 6.66 5.86 -10.92
CA VAL A 47 6.15 6.54 -12.12
C VAL A 47 6.82 7.90 -12.30
N PHE A 48 6.91 8.72 -11.25
CA PHE A 48 7.61 10.00 -11.33
C PHE A 48 9.08 9.84 -11.66
N LYS A 49 9.74 8.83 -11.08
CA LYS A 49 11.13 8.52 -11.41
C LYS A 49 11.26 8.17 -12.89
N ASP A 50 10.37 7.36 -13.45
CA ASP A 50 10.38 7.03 -14.88
C ASP A 50 10.13 8.26 -15.77
N LEU A 51 9.18 9.13 -15.39
CA LEU A 51 8.86 10.35 -16.12
C LEU A 51 10.00 11.38 -16.12
N ILE A 52 10.66 11.60 -14.97
CA ILE A 52 11.75 12.58 -14.82
C ILE A 52 13.06 12.06 -15.41
N SER A 53 13.24 10.74 -15.53
CA SER A 53 14.46 10.14 -16.13
C SER A 53 14.54 10.35 -17.65
N ARG A 54 13.43 10.72 -18.30
CA ARG A 54 13.37 10.93 -19.75
C ARG A 54 13.68 12.40 -20.09
N PRO A 55 14.81 12.71 -20.76
CA PRO A 55 15.21 14.07 -21.05
C PRO A 55 14.24 14.80 -21.99
N GLU A 56 13.40 14.08 -22.75
CA GLU A 56 12.39 14.64 -23.65
C GLU A 56 11.24 15.36 -22.92
N TYR A 57 10.85 14.90 -21.72
CA TYR A 57 9.80 15.56 -20.91
C TYR A 57 10.37 16.71 -20.05
N ASN A 58 11.63 16.61 -19.63
CA ASN A 58 12.34 17.72 -18.98
C ASN A 58 12.44 18.95 -19.88
N GLN A 59 12.42 18.74 -21.20
CA GLN A 59 12.42 19.82 -22.19
C GLN A 59 11.09 20.56 -22.31
N ILE A 60 9.97 20.08 -21.75
CA ILE A 60 8.71 20.84 -21.75
C ILE A 60 8.75 21.95 -20.69
N LEU A 61 9.54 21.76 -19.61
CA LEU A 61 9.79 22.77 -18.58
C LEU A 61 11.01 23.65 -18.89
N VAL A 62 11.86 23.23 -19.83
CA VAL A 62 13.07 23.98 -20.25
C VAL A 62 12.93 24.61 -21.65
N LYS A 63 11.95 24.22 -22.47
CA LYS A 63 11.63 24.96 -23.70
C LYS A 63 10.91 26.24 -23.33
N LYS A 64 11.72 27.28 -23.17
CA LYS A 64 11.33 28.68 -23.34
C LYS A 64 10.31 28.75 -24.49
N PRO A 65 9.08 29.25 -24.24
CA PRO A 65 8.10 29.39 -25.30
C PRO A 65 8.72 30.29 -26.37
N GLY A 66 8.59 29.89 -27.63
CA GLY A 66 9.35 30.47 -28.75
C GLY A 66 9.45 32.00 -28.69
N GLY A 67 10.65 32.52 -28.92
CA GLY A 67 10.88 33.94 -29.03
C GLY A 67 12.17 34.39 -28.37
N VAL A 68 13.20 34.57 -29.21
CA VAL A 68 14.36 35.45 -29.02
C VAL A 68 15.28 35.11 -27.84
N ASP A 69 16.56 34.94 -28.17
CA ASP A 69 17.71 34.89 -27.25
C ASP A 69 17.89 36.23 -26.50
N LEU A 70 16.95 36.54 -25.61
CA LEU A 70 16.96 37.70 -24.71
C LEU A 70 17.42 37.31 -23.30
N TRP A 71 18.47 36.51 -23.18
CA TRP A 71 19.18 36.36 -21.90
C TRP A 71 20.57 36.97 -22.05
N PRO A 72 20.79 38.21 -21.58
CA PRO A 72 22.13 38.69 -21.37
C PRO A 72 22.67 38.07 -20.08
N TYR A 73 23.97 37.77 -20.06
CA TYR A 73 24.76 37.08 -19.01
C TYR A 73 24.87 35.56 -19.19
#